data_AF-A0A2T9XZ52-F1
#
_entry.id   AF-A0A2T9XZ52-F1
#
_cell.length_a   1.000
_cell.length_b   1.000
_cell.length_c   1.000
_cell.angle_alpha   90.00
_cell.angle_beta   90.00
_cell.angle_gamma   90.00
#
_symmetry.space_group_name_H-M   'P 1'
#
loop_
_entity.id
_entity.type
_entity.pdbx_description
1 polymer ?
#
loop_
_entity_poly.entity_id
_entity_poly.type
_entity_poly.pdbx_seq_one_letter_code
_entity_poly.pdbx_strand_id
1 'polypeptide(L)'
;MYIPSILLEVLVPLFIFNQILPSVAQTAGRCTSRINTRKEVRTLSQAELTSIQGTINKMHNDGWFNWFSYTHMYYADRIHGTPEFLPWHRYFLREFEKAGQFYDPNFAAPYWDSTVDSANPASSIVFTSGYWGGNGGGSGRCLTSGFQGGWQRMFPNEGCLTRNFDRGNSISPWNSPESVTSTVVSSTNYNSFRNGIEYGIHGAVHNGISGDMSTMQSPNDSIFFLHHGFIDYLWWKWQRASSNNLMSYSGTFNGRPVSNSDRITGFNVPVRDTMVLGYGQMCFSYDNQPLLNKRGTPKNRLSSKKSKVTSYRKLTLNREAELVTDSQEIEKVTQVPTMSLVSLLNSTVLDRFFPGLADGKVSPNEIHMPDAVTQKAVDYANQYLDETSNQVNTTVVPVASTSIVDSLLATADNNCIGCEDSGTNSTSQRKSKNRNLRNAARVVDAPPTPKDLTMPIPARLSDSMLKMFNIDVNEYNQYYSDQVQLVNILNQAGYVSPYIQ
;
A
#
# COMPACT_ATOMS: atom_id res chain seq x y z
N MET A 1 -33.70 -35.12 -10.21
CA MET A 1 -33.47 -35.41 -11.64
C MET A 1 -32.02 -35.03 -11.91
N TYR A 2 -31.15 -36.03 -11.98
CA TYR A 2 -29.71 -35.87 -12.20
C TYR A 2 -29.48 -35.43 -13.65
N ILE A 3 -28.67 -34.40 -13.85
CA ILE A 3 -28.06 -34.11 -15.16
C ILE A 3 -26.56 -34.44 -15.01
N PRO A 4 -26.04 -35.43 -15.76
CA PRO A 4 -24.67 -35.90 -15.61
C PRO A 4 -23.67 -34.95 -16.26
N SER A 5 -22.47 -34.94 -15.68
CA SER A 5 -21.22 -34.40 -16.20
C SER A 5 -21.01 -34.79 -17.67
N ILE A 6 -20.85 -33.79 -18.53
CA ILE A 6 -20.07 -33.73 -19.79
C ILE A 6 -20.65 -32.55 -20.57
N LEU A 7 -19.97 -31.40 -20.51
CA LEU A 7 -19.87 -30.34 -21.53
C LEU A 7 -19.32 -29.07 -20.89
N LEU A 8 -18.05 -29.14 -20.48
CA LEU A 8 -17.23 -27.97 -20.14
C LEU A 8 -16.02 -27.87 -21.10
N GLU A 9 -16.22 -28.22 -22.38
CA GLU A 9 -15.15 -28.20 -23.40
C GLU A 9 -15.49 -27.44 -24.70
N VAL A 10 -16.58 -26.67 -24.79
CA VAL A 10 -16.89 -25.94 -26.05
C VAL A 10 -17.24 -24.45 -25.88
N LEU A 11 -16.91 -23.84 -24.74
CA LEU A 11 -17.08 -22.37 -24.56
C LEU A 11 -15.85 -21.66 -23.96
N VAL A 12 -14.65 -22.19 -24.19
CA VAL A 12 -13.38 -21.56 -23.77
C VAL A 12 -12.32 -21.52 -24.89
N PRO A 13 -12.70 -21.27 -26.16
CA PRO A 13 -11.75 -20.57 -27.04
C PRO A 13 -12.45 -19.57 -27.97
N LEU A 14 -12.94 -18.45 -27.43
CA LEU A 14 -13.35 -17.29 -28.24
C LEU A 14 -12.83 -15.96 -27.66
N PHE A 15 -11.59 -15.96 -27.18
CA PHE A 15 -10.81 -14.73 -26.94
C PHE A 15 -9.33 -14.88 -27.31
N ILE A 16 -9.01 -15.69 -28.33
CA ILE A 16 -7.66 -15.74 -28.91
C ILE A 16 -7.79 -15.74 -30.44
N PHE A 17 -7.92 -14.56 -31.05
CA PHE A 17 -7.52 -14.34 -32.44
C PHE A 17 -7.13 -12.87 -32.64
N ASN A 18 -5.83 -12.60 -32.54
CA ASN A 18 -5.15 -11.74 -33.51
C ASN A 18 -3.65 -12.05 -33.48
N GLN A 19 -3.20 -12.83 -34.45
CA GLN A 19 -1.80 -13.04 -34.80
C GLN A 19 -1.63 -12.59 -36.25
N ILE A 20 -0.58 -11.79 -36.45
CA ILE A 20 0.08 -11.32 -37.68
C ILE A 20 0.07 -9.79 -37.73
N LEU A 21 1.14 -9.19 -37.19
CA LEU A 21 1.89 -8.10 -37.82
C LEU A 21 3.32 -8.08 -37.25
N PRO A 22 4.34 -7.72 -38.07
CA PRO A 22 5.73 -7.75 -37.67
C PRO A 22 6.09 -6.62 -36.70
N SER A 23 7.15 -6.87 -35.95
CA SER A 23 7.83 -5.98 -35.00
C SER A 23 7.94 -4.53 -35.46
N VAL A 24 7.14 -3.66 -34.83
CA VAL A 24 7.50 -2.25 -34.63
C VAL A 24 7.22 -1.94 -33.17
N ALA A 25 8.18 -1.30 -32.51
CA ALA A 25 8.07 -0.80 -31.15
C ALA A 25 6.99 0.28 -31.08
N GLN A 26 5.72 -0.13 -31.01
CA GLN A 26 4.63 0.79 -30.73
C GLN A 26 4.37 0.71 -29.24
N THR A 27 4.73 1.79 -28.54
CA THR A 27 4.19 2.07 -27.21
C THR A 27 2.67 2.00 -27.31
N ALA A 28 2.03 1.27 -26.40
CA ALA A 28 0.59 1.16 -26.41
C ALA A 28 -0.05 2.56 -26.41
N GLY A 29 -1.07 2.77 -27.26
CA GLY A 29 -1.73 4.07 -27.39
C GLY A 29 -2.38 4.52 -26.08
N ARG A 30 -2.60 5.83 -25.93
CA ARG A 30 -3.36 6.36 -24.79
C ARG A 30 -4.75 5.72 -24.74
N CYS A 31 -5.24 5.43 -23.55
CA CYS A 31 -6.57 4.86 -23.36
C CYS A 31 -7.64 5.69 -24.06
N THR A 32 -8.43 5.02 -24.91
CA THR A 32 -9.61 5.57 -25.58
C THR A 32 -10.88 5.25 -24.81
N SER A 33 -10.85 4.20 -23.98
CA SER A 33 -11.91 3.87 -23.03
C SER A 33 -11.84 4.79 -21.81
N ARG A 34 -12.94 4.82 -21.05
CA ARG A 34 -12.99 5.46 -19.74
C ARG A 34 -11.87 4.94 -18.84
N ILE A 35 -11.24 5.85 -18.11
CA ILE A 35 -10.31 5.54 -17.02
C ILE A 35 -11.12 5.44 -15.75
N ASN A 36 -11.15 4.25 -15.15
CA ASN A 36 -11.79 4.03 -13.85
C ASN A 36 -10.78 4.26 -12.74
N THR A 37 -11.22 4.85 -11.63
CA THR A 37 -10.37 5.19 -10.51
C THR A 37 -10.52 4.15 -9.41
N ARG A 38 -9.43 3.44 -9.09
CA ARG A 38 -9.34 2.59 -7.90
C ARG A 38 -9.28 3.48 -6.67
N LYS A 39 -10.11 3.18 -5.68
CA LYS A 39 -10.24 3.97 -4.45
C LYS A 39 -9.86 3.17 -3.22
N GLU A 40 -9.34 3.86 -2.22
CA GLU A 40 -9.15 3.27 -0.89
C GLU A 40 -10.52 2.89 -0.31
N VAL A 41 -10.62 1.71 0.30
CA VAL A 41 -11.90 1.11 0.72
C VAL A 41 -12.70 1.98 1.69
N ARG A 42 -12.05 2.82 2.49
CA ARG A 42 -12.66 3.72 3.48
C ARG A 42 -13.12 5.05 2.89
N THR A 43 -12.69 5.39 1.68
CA THR A 43 -13.16 6.60 0.97
C THR A 43 -14.40 6.31 0.12
N LEU A 44 -14.79 5.05 -0.01
CA LEU A 44 -15.99 4.63 -0.73
C LEU A 44 -17.25 5.14 -0.02
N SER A 45 -18.15 5.74 -0.80
CA SER A 45 -19.51 5.97 -0.32
C SER A 45 -20.25 4.64 -0.14
N GLN A 46 -21.30 4.63 0.70
CA GLN A 46 -22.11 3.44 0.91
C GLN A 46 -22.69 2.87 -0.41
N ALA A 47 -23.05 3.74 -1.36
CA ALA A 47 -23.56 3.33 -2.66
C ALA A 47 -22.48 2.65 -3.53
N GLU A 48 -21.26 3.19 -3.54
CA GLU A 48 -20.12 2.58 -4.24
C GLU A 48 -19.77 1.22 -3.62
N LEU A 49 -19.70 1.14 -2.29
CA LEU A 49 -19.44 -0.10 -1.55
C LEU A 49 -20.47 -1.18 -1.92
N THR A 50 -21.76 -0.84 -1.88
CA THR A 50 -22.84 -1.79 -2.25
C THR A 50 -22.76 -2.21 -3.73
N SER A 51 -22.43 -1.31 -4.66
CA SER A 51 -22.27 -1.66 -6.08
C SER A 51 -21.09 -2.62 -6.31
N ILE A 52 -19.96 -2.35 -5.64
CA ILE A 52 -18.76 -3.19 -5.69
C ILE A 52 -19.05 -4.58 -5.13
N GLN A 53 -19.62 -4.67 -3.92
CA GLN A 53 -19.97 -5.94 -3.30
C GLN A 53 -20.95 -6.75 -4.16
N GLY A 54 -21.95 -6.09 -4.75
CA GLY A 54 -22.90 -6.71 -5.66
C GLY A 54 -22.26 -7.24 -6.94
N THR A 55 -21.31 -6.50 -7.52
CA THR A 55 -20.56 -6.92 -8.71
C THR A 55 -19.67 -8.11 -8.42
N ILE A 56 -18.93 -8.07 -7.31
CA ILE A 56 -18.06 -9.16 -6.87
C ILE A 56 -18.88 -10.44 -6.59
N ASN A 57 -20.06 -10.33 -5.97
CA ASN A 57 -20.95 -11.48 -5.77
C ASN A 57 -21.42 -12.10 -7.10
N LYS A 58 -21.75 -11.29 -8.12
CA LYS A 58 -22.09 -11.81 -9.45
C LYS A 58 -20.90 -12.55 -10.07
N MET A 59 -19.70 -11.98 -9.95
CA MET A 59 -18.48 -12.63 -10.44
C MET A 59 -18.22 -13.97 -9.74
N HIS A 60 -18.42 -14.03 -8.42
CA HIS A 60 -18.30 -15.25 -7.64
C HIS A 60 -19.30 -16.32 -8.09
N ASN A 61 -20.58 -15.97 -8.22
CA ASN A 61 -21.65 -16.88 -8.65
C ASN A 61 -21.41 -17.45 -10.06
N ASP A 62 -20.81 -16.67 -10.95
CA ASP A 62 -20.47 -17.10 -12.31
C ASP A 62 -19.14 -17.85 -12.39
N GLY A 63 -18.47 -18.08 -11.26
CA GLY A 63 -17.29 -18.94 -11.15
C GLY A 63 -15.96 -18.26 -11.48
N TRP A 64 -15.93 -16.93 -11.66
CA TRP A 64 -14.69 -16.19 -11.96
C TRP A 64 -13.60 -16.39 -10.89
N PHE A 65 -14.00 -16.49 -9.63
CA PHE A 65 -13.07 -16.72 -8.52
C PHE A 65 -12.33 -18.06 -8.63
N ASN A 66 -12.97 -19.10 -9.18
CA ASN A 66 -12.28 -20.36 -9.44
C ASN A 66 -11.22 -20.21 -10.53
N TRP A 67 -11.51 -19.43 -11.58
CA TRP A 67 -10.55 -19.15 -12.64
C TRP A 67 -9.36 -18.34 -12.12
N PHE A 68 -9.60 -17.31 -11.31
CA PHE A 68 -8.55 -16.53 -10.68
C PHE A 68 -7.67 -17.42 -9.78
N SER A 69 -8.28 -18.21 -8.90
CA SER A 69 -7.55 -19.11 -8.00
C SER A 69 -6.76 -20.18 -8.75
N TYR A 70 -7.33 -20.77 -9.81
CA TYR A 70 -6.62 -21.73 -10.66
C TYR A 70 -5.41 -21.09 -11.33
N THR A 71 -5.61 -19.94 -11.98
CA THR A 71 -4.58 -19.25 -12.75
C THR A 71 -3.41 -18.84 -11.84
N HIS A 72 -3.70 -18.27 -10.68
CA HIS A 72 -2.70 -17.87 -9.70
C HIS A 72 -1.94 -19.07 -9.13
N MET A 73 -2.64 -20.15 -8.77
CA MET A 73 -2.00 -21.37 -8.27
C MET A 73 -1.12 -22.05 -9.32
N TYR A 74 -1.59 -22.09 -10.57
CA TYR A 74 -0.91 -22.77 -11.66
C TYR A 74 0.41 -22.10 -12.04
N TYR A 75 0.49 -20.77 -11.98
CA TYR A 75 1.69 -20.00 -12.30
C TYR A 75 2.49 -19.55 -11.09
N ALA A 76 2.20 -20.08 -9.89
CA ALA A 76 2.78 -19.64 -8.62
C ALA A 76 4.30 -19.52 -8.63
N ASP A 77 5.00 -20.48 -9.23
CA ASP A 77 6.47 -20.57 -9.32
C ASP A 77 7.11 -19.50 -10.22
N ARG A 78 6.31 -18.88 -11.09
CA ARG A 78 6.74 -17.83 -12.02
C ARG A 78 6.38 -16.45 -11.54
N ILE A 79 5.36 -16.32 -10.69
CA ILE A 79 4.77 -15.04 -10.31
C ILE A 79 5.12 -14.62 -8.87
N HIS A 80 5.73 -15.49 -8.05
CA HIS A 80 6.24 -15.19 -6.71
C HIS A 80 7.72 -15.50 -6.58
N GLY A 81 8.46 -14.66 -5.86
CA GLY A 81 9.91 -14.76 -5.70
C GLY A 81 10.65 -14.52 -7.01
N THR A 82 9.99 -13.89 -7.99
CA THR A 82 10.56 -13.60 -9.31
C THR A 82 10.39 -12.13 -9.65
N PRO A 83 11.16 -11.60 -10.62
CA PRO A 83 10.94 -10.24 -11.11
C PRO A 83 9.52 -10.01 -11.64
N GLU A 84 8.79 -11.03 -12.07
CA GLU A 84 7.48 -10.89 -12.69
C GLU A 84 6.34 -10.56 -11.72
N PHE A 85 6.58 -10.67 -10.40
CA PHE A 85 5.60 -10.43 -9.34
C PHE A 85 4.73 -9.18 -9.56
N LEU A 86 5.30 -7.97 -9.61
CA LEU A 86 4.51 -6.74 -9.71
C LEU A 86 3.76 -6.60 -11.05
N PRO A 87 4.39 -6.73 -12.24
CA PRO A 87 3.68 -6.58 -13.51
C PRO A 87 2.61 -7.66 -13.73
N TRP A 88 2.86 -8.90 -13.28
CA TRP A 88 1.87 -9.97 -13.37
C TRP A 88 0.65 -9.65 -12.52
N HIS A 89 0.84 -9.29 -11.25
CA HIS A 89 -0.28 -9.00 -10.35
C HIS A 89 -1.05 -7.73 -10.74
N ARG A 90 -0.39 -6.70 -11.28
CA ARG A 90 -1.08 -5.53 -11.89
C ARG A 90 -1.99 -5.96 -13.04
N TYR A 91 -1.48 -6.79 -13.94
CA TYR A 91 -2.26 -7.27 -15.09
C TYR A 91 -3.39 -8.19 -14.64
N PHE A 92 -3.14 -9.07 -13.67
CA PHE A 92 -4.14 -9.96 -13.08
C PHE A 92 -5.29 -9.18 -12.42
N LEU A 93 -4.96 -8.11 -11.69
CA LEU A 93 -5.95 -7.19 -11.13
C LEU A 93 -6.73 -6.44 -12.23
N ARG A 94 -6.09 -6.15 -13.38
CA ARG A 94 -6.79 -5.58 -14.54
C ARG A 94 -7.77 -6.57 -15.16
N GLU A 95 -7.45 -7.86 -15.21
CA GLU A 95 -8.40 -8.89 -15.67
C GLU A 95 -9.58 -9.03 -14.70
N PHE A 96 -9.35 -8.93 -13.38
CA PHE A 96 -10.42 -8.84 -12.38
C PHE A 96 -11.35 -7.64 -12.62
N GLU A 97 -10.80 -6.46 -12.90
CA GLU A 97 -11.61 -5.30 -13.23
C GLU A 97 -12.41 -5.48 -14.52
N LYS A 98 -11.82 -6.06 -15.57
CA LYS A 98 -12.54 -6.33 -16.82
C LYS A 98 -13.71 -7.29 -16.61
N ALA A 99 -13.50 -8.35 -15.82
CA ALA A 99 -14.56 -9.28 -15.45
C ALA A 99 -15.67 -8.58 -14.65
N GLY A 100 -15.34 -7.69 -13.71
CA GLY A 100 -16.35 -6.86 -13.03
C GLY A 100 -17.05 -5.87 -13.94
N GLN A 101 -16.33 -5.29 -14.90
CA GLN A 101 -16.84 -4.34 -15.90
C GLN A 101 -17.88 -4.94 -16.85
N PHE A 102 -17.91 -6.27 -16.98
CA PHE A 102 -18.99 -6.99 -17.65
C PHE A 102 -20.35 -6.80 -16.94
N TYR A 103 -20.35 -6.71 -15.60
CA TYR A 103 -21.57 -6.57 -14.79
C TYR A 103 -21.89 -5.11 -14.41
N ASP A 104 -20.87 -4.30 -14.19
CA ASP A 104 -20.99 -2.84 -13.94
C ASP A 104 -19.87 -2.12 -14.71
N PRO A 105 -20.18 -1.40 -15.80
CA PRO A 105 -19.17 -0.67 -16.58
C PRO A 105 -18.36 0.36 -15.77
N ASN A 106 -18.85 0.78 -14.60
CA ASN A 106 -18.15 1.70 -13.70
C ASN A 106 -17.24 0.98 -12.69
N PHE A 107 -17.23 -0.35 -12.68
CA PHE A 107 -16.45 -1.13 -11.72
C PHE A 107 -14.96 -0.79 -11.82
N ALA A 108 -14.39 -0.50 -10.66
CA ALA A 108 -12.97 -0.33 -10.41
C ALA A 108 -12.64 -1.16 -9.18
N ALA A 109 -11.51 -1.87 -9.18
CA ALA A 109 -11.11 -2.61 -7.99
C ALA A 109 -10.75 -1.61 -6.88
N PRO A 110 -11.41 -1.63 -5.72
CA PRO A 110 -10.90 -0.87 -4.58
C PRO A 110 -9.58 -1.46 -4.11
N TYR A 111 -8.83 -0.67 -3.34
CA TYR A 111 -7.65 -1.13 -2.62
C TYR A 111 -7.81 -0.90 -1.12
N TRP A 112 -7.06 -1.65 -0.33
CA TRP A 112 -7.03 -1.51 1.12
C TRP A 112 -5.63 -1.13 1.55
N ASP A 113 -5.45 0.10 2.03
CA ASP A 113 -4.22 0.44 2.73
C ASP A 113 -4.20 -0.26 4.09
N SER A 114 -3.52 -1.40 4.10
CA SER A 114 -3.34 -2.25 5.27
C SER A 114 -2.36 -1.66 6.28
N THR A 115 -1.49 -0.72 5.88
CA THR A 115 -0.51 -0.12 6.80
C THR A 115 -1.19 0.74 7.86
N VAL A 116 -2.36 1.30 7.58
CA VAL A 116 -3.18 2.05 8.54
C VAL A 116 -3.65 1.17 9.72
N ASP A 117 -3.82 -0.14 9.48
CA ASP A 117 -4.24 -1.09 10.52
C ASP A 117 -3.07 -1.84 11.17
N SER A 118 -1.82 -1.44 10.91
CA SER A 118 -0.65 -2.28 11.19
C SER A 118 -0.46 -2.68 12.64
N ALA A 119 -0.93 -1.86 13.59
CA ALA A 119 -0.78 -2.14 15.02
C ALA A 119 -1.78 -3.18 15.53
N ASN A 120 -3.01 -3.21 14.99
CA ASN A 120 -4.03 -4.21 15.33
C ASN A 120 -4.87 -4.56 14.10
N PRO A 121 -4.33 -5.38 13.19
CA PRO A 121 -4.96 -5.57 11.89
C PRO A 121 -6.35 -6.19 11.93
N ALA A 122 -6.62 -7.06 12.91
CA ALA A 122 -7.92 -7.69 13.09
C ALA A 122 -9.04 -6.68 13.40
N SER A 123 -8.71 -5.46 13.81
CA SER A 123 -9.69 -4.38 14.08
C SER A 123 -10.07 -3.56 12.85
N SER A 124 -9.45 -3.83 11.69
CA SER A 124 -9.74 -3.11 10.45
C SER A 124 -11.23 -3.15 10.10
N ILE A 125 -11.73 -2.04 9.56
CA ILE A 125 -13.11 -1.93 9.07
C ILE A 125 -13.40 -2.97 7.96
N VAL A 126 -12.38 -3.37 7.19
CA VAL A 126 -12.46 -4.42 6.17
C VAL A 126 -13.00 -5.73 6.77
N PHE A 127 -12.67 -6.02 8.04
CA PHE A 127 -13.07 -7.23 8.74
C PHE A 127 -14.40 -7.13 9.48
N THR A 128 -15.22 -6.12 9.19
CA THR A 128 -16.57 -5.96 9.76
C THR A 128 -17.64 -6.57 8.86
N SER A 129 -18.84 -6.80 9.42
CA SER A 129 -19.96 -7.40 8.69
C SER A 129 -20.54 -6.52 7.58
N GLY A 130 -20.33 -5.20 7.63
CA GLY A 130 -20.71 -4.29 6.54
C GLY A 130 -19.74 -4.31 5.36
N TYR A 131 -18.57 -4.91 5.54
CA TYR A 131 -17.47 -4.95 4.58
C TYR A 131 -17.19 -6.41 4.17
N TRP A 132 -15.93 -6.83 4.08
CA TRP A 132 -15.51 -8.15 3.60
C TRP A 132 -15.70 -9.26 4.63
N GLY A 133 -16.07 -8.94 5.88
CA GLY A 133 -16.32 -9.91 6.94
C GLY A 133 -15.10 -10.26 7.78
N GLY A 134 -15.33 -10.78 8.98
CA GLY A 134 -14.29 -11.02 9.98
C GLY A 134 -13.57 -12.37 9.84
N ASN A 135 -13.20 -12.94 10.99
CA ASN A 135 -12.56 -14.25 11.07
C ASN A 135 -13.53 -15.41 10.75
N GLY A 136 -12.98 -16.56 10.37
CA GLY A 136 -13.75 -17.78 10.18
C GLY A 136 -14.17 -18.43 11.49
N GLY A 137 -15.40 -18.95 11.53
CA GLY A 137 -16.00 -19.59 12.69
C GLY A 137 -16.01 -21.11 12.63
N GLY A 138 -16.20 -21.74 13.80
CA GLY A 138 -16.35 -23.19 13.95
C GLY A 138 -15.07 -23.99 13.65
N SER A 139 -15.18 -25.31 13.64
CA SER A 139 -14.06 -26.21 13.33
C SER A 139 -13.56 -26.09 11.89
N GLY A 140 -14.46 -25.76 10.96
CA GLY A 140 -14.15 -25.58 9.53
C GLY A 140 -13.58 -24.20 9.17
N ARG A 141 -13.55 -23.24 10.11
CA ARG A 141 -13.10 -21.86 9.87
C ARG A 141 -13.79 -21.17 8.68
N CYS A 142 -15.05 -21.51 8.45
CA CYS A 142 -15.85 -20.91 7.39
C CYS A 142 -16.13 -19.44 7.72
N LEU A 143 -16.03 -18.58 6.71
CA LEU A 143 -16.43 -17.20 6.83
C LEU A 143 -17.96 -17.09 6.93
N THR A 144 -18.45 -16.44 7.99
CA THR A 144 -19.89 -16.33 8.29
C THR A 144 -20.42 -14.89 8.32
N SER A 145 -19.56 -13.91 8.09
CA SER A 145 -19.90 -12.49 8.14
C SER A 145 -19.39 -11.75 6.91
N GLY A 146 -19.84 -10.51 6.71
CA GLY A 146 -19.54 -9.74 5.49
C GLY A 146 -20.36 -10.21 4.30
N PHE A 147 -20.22 -9.53 3.16
CA PHE A 147 -20.89 -9.96 1.93
C PHE A 147 -20.36 -11.30 1.39
N GLN A 148 -19.16 -11.71 1.83
CA GLN A 148 -18.57 -13.02 1.53
C GLN A 148 -19.01 -14.13 2.50
N GLY A 149 -19.84 -13.81 3.50
CA GLY A 149 -20.34 -14.78 4.46
C GLY A 149 -21.11 -15.90 3.76
N GLY A 150 -20.68 -17.14 3.98
CA GLY A 150 -21.28 -18.33 3.37
C GLY A 150 -20.82 -18.64 1.94
N TRP A 151 -19.89 -17.87 1.38
CA TRP A 151 -19.31 -18.17 0.06
C TRP A 151 -18.74 -19.58 0.00
N GLN A 152 -19.00 -20.25 -1.12
CA GLN A 152 -18.41 -21.56 -1.46
C GLN A 152 -17.30 -21.36 -2.50
N ARG A 153 -16.15 -21.97 -2.27
CA ARG A 153 -15.08 -22.15 -3.27
C ARG A 153 -15.28 -23.49 -3.96
N MET A 154 -15.11 -23.55 -5.27
CA MET A 154 -15.15 -24.81 -6.03
C MET A 154 -13.75 -25.29 -6.41
N PHE A 155 -12.77 -24.39 -6.42
CA PHE A 155 -11.36 -24.69 -6.70
C PHE A 155 -10.48 -24.54 -5.44
N PRO A 156 -9.51 -25.44 -5.19
CA PRO A 156 -9.22 -26.66 -5.95
C PRO A 156 -10.18 -27.81 -5.61
N ASN A 157 -10.92 -27.67 -4.50
CA ASN A 157 -11.96 -28.57 -4.07
C ASN A 157 -13.14 -27.75 -3.55
N GLU A 158 -14.34 -28.33 -3.61
CA GLU A 158 -15.54 -27.72 -3.04
C GLU A 158 -15.43 -27.54 -1.53
N GLY A 159 -15.84 -26.38 -1.03
CA GLY A 159 -15.89 -26.08 0.40
C GLY A 159 -16.23 -24.61 0.66
N CYS A 160 -16.30 -24.21 1.94
CA CYS A 160 -16.50 -22.80 2.28
C CYS A 160 -15.21 -22.00 2.11
N LEU A 161 -15.35 -20.70 1.86
CA LEU A 161 -14.26 -19.73 2.02
C LEU A 161 -13.83 -19.67 3.49
N THR A 162 -12.53 -19.67 3.74
CA THR A 162 -11.95 -19.71 5.09
C THR A 162 -11.03 -18.53 5.40
N ARG A 163 -11.12 -18.05 6.64
CA ARG A 163 -10.14 -17.14 7.28
C ARG A 163 -9.81 -17.68 8.67
N ASN A 164 -8.58 -17.52 9.10
CA ASN A 164 -8.13 -18.05 10.39
C ASN A 164 -7.03 -17.17 10.98
N PHE A 165 -7.38 -15.96 11.40
CA PHE A 165 -6.45 -14.91 11.83
C PHE A 165 -5.33 -15.43 12.74
N ASP A 166 -4.09 -15.44 12.26
CA ASP A 166 -2.90 -16.10 12.86
C ASP A 166 -3.20 -17.45 13.55
N ARG A 167 -4.05 -18.26 12.93
CA ARG A 167 -4.53 -19.55 13.45
C ARG A 167 -5.26 -19.47 14.80
N GLY A 168 -5.84 -18.31 15.09
CA GLY A 168 -6.54 -17.95 16.31
C GLY A 168 -7.67 -16.95 16.05
N ASN A 169 -7.69 -15.84 16.81
CA ASN A 169 -8.71 -14.79 16.75
C ASN A 169 -8.13 -13.37 16.64
N SER A 170 -6.83 -13.26 16.39
CA SER A 170 -6.09 -11.99 16.30
C SER A 170 -5.12 -12.07 15.15
N ILE A 171 -4.76 -10.92 14.59
CA ILE A 171 -3.68 -10.82 13.61
C ILE A 171 -2.55 -10.06 14.30
N SER A 172 -1.34 -10.61 14.23
CA SER A 172 -0.15 -9.99 14.75
C SER A 172 0.16 -8.72 13.95
N PRO A 173 0.82 -7.72 14.57
CA PRO A 173 1.20 -6.51 13.87
C PRO A 173 2.00 -6.80 12.60
N TRP A 174 1.83 -5.99 11.56
CA TRP A 174 2.62 -6.06 10.32
C TRP A 174 3.35 -4.75 10.04
N ASN A 175 3.96 -4.62 8.85
CA ASN A 175 4.76 -3.45 8.51
C ASN A 175 3.96 -2.14 8.65
N SER A 176 4.52 -1.20 9.42
CA SER A 176 3.94 0.12 9.60
C SER A 176 4.11 1.00 8.35
N PRO A 177 3.38 2.12 8.25
CA PRO A 177 3.55 3.09 7.16
C PRO A 177 4.98 3.60 7.02
N GLU A 178 5.71 3.77 8.12
CA GLU A 178 7.11 4.21 8.14
C GLU A 178 8.05 3.13 7.57
N SER A 179 7.81 1.86 7.92
CA SER A 179 8.56 0.70 7.39
C SER A 179 8.35 0.53 5.88
N VAL A 180 7.11 0.64 5.41
CA VAL A 180 6.79 0.57 3.97
C VAL A 180 7.37 1.79 3.24
N THR A 181 7.31 2.97 3.83
CA THR A 181 7.91 4.19 3.25
C THR A 181 9.42 4.06 3.12
N SER A 182 10.11 3.59 4.16
CA SER A 182 11.55 3.29 4.11
C SER A 182 11.88 2.39 2.92
N THR A 183 11.07 1.37 2.66
CA THR A 183 11.25 0.46 1.51
C THR A 183 11.11 1.19 0.18
N VAL A 184 10.06 2.02 0.02
CA VAL A 184 9.81 2.79 -1.23
C VAL A 184 10.99 3.72 -1.54
N VAL A 185 11.50 4.45 -0.54
CA VAL A 185 12.50 5.50 -0.79
C VAL A 185 13.95 5.01 -0.77
N SER A 186 14.22 3.87 -0.14
CA SER A 186 15.56 3.27 -0.11
C SER A 186 15.84 2.38 -1.33
N SER A 187 14.79 1.90 -2.00
CA SER A 187 14.93 0.99 -3.13
C SER A 187 15.45 1.69 -4.38
N THR A 188 16.72 1.45 -4.70
CA THR A 188 17.44 2.08 -5.82
C THR A 188 17.09 1.48 -7.19
N ASN A 189 16.45 0.32 -7.23
CA ASN A 189 16.04 -0.38 -8.45
C ASN A 189 14.81 -1.27 -8.21
N TYR A 190 14.19 -1.71 -9.31
CA TYR A 190 12.96 -2.51 -9.29
C TYR A 190 13.08 -3.77 -8.44
N ASN A 191 14.15 -4.56 -8.61
CA ASN A 191 14.27 -5.83 -7.89
C ASN A 191 14.37 -5.64 -6.38
N SER A 192 15.10 -4.60 -5.92
CA SER A 192 15.16 -4.22 -4.51
C SER A 192 13.79 -3.81 -3.97
N PHE A 193 13.05 -2.99 -4.72
CA PHE A 193 11.70 -2.55 -4.35
C PHE A 193 10.73 -3.74 -4.26
N ARG A 194 10.69 -4.56 -5.31
CA ARG A 194 9.88 -5.78 -5.35
C ARG A 194 10.17 -6.68 -4.16
N ASN A 195 11.45 -6.97 -3.87
CA ASN A 195 11.84 -7.77 -2.71
C ASN A 195 11.29 -7.20 -1.41
N GLY A 196 11.51 -5.91 -1.14
CA GLY A 196 11.03 -5.30 0.11
C GLY A 196 9.51 -5.37 0.27
N ILE A 197 8.74 -5.15 -0.81
CA ILE A 197 7.28 -5.25 -0.77
C ILE A 197 6.80 -6.70 -0.60
N GLU A 198 7.36 -7.63 -1.38
CA GLU A 198 6.98 -9.04 -1.36
C GLU A 198 7.33 -9.72 -0.03
N TYR A 199 8.50 -9.39 0.53
CA TYR A 199 9.01 -9.88 1.81
C TYR A 199 8.31 -9.21 2.98
N GLY A 200 7.87 -7.95 2.82
CA GLY A 200 7.21 -7.18 3.85
C GLY A 200 5.69 -7.37 3.86
N ILE A 201 5.00 -6.28 3.56
CA ILE A 201 3.56 -6.15 3.76
C ILE A 201 2.75 -7.17 2.92
N HIS A 202 3.23 -7.56 1.74
CA HIS A 202 2.57 -8.58 0.93
C HIS A 202 2.42 -9.90 1.68
N GLY A 203 3.53 -10.49 2.13
CA GLY A 203 3.51 -11.76 2.84
C GLY A 203 2.84 -11.67 4.21
N ALA A 204 2.96 -10.53 4.89
CA ALA A 204 2.42 -10.34 6.22
C ALA A 204 0.89 -10.36 6.24
N VAL A 205 0.23 -9.69 5.28
CA VAL A 205 -1.23 -9.69 5.15
C VAL A 205 -1.75 -11.09 4.79
N HIS A 206 -1.14 -11.77 3.82
CA HIS A 206 -1.51 -13.14 3.44
C HIS A 206 -1.42 -14.11 4.62
N ASN A 207 -0.30 -14.08 5.35
CA ASN A 207 -0.09 -14.97 6.49
C ASN A 207 -1.00 -14.62 7.68
N GLY A 208 -1.20 -13.32 7.94
CA GLY A 208 -2.01 -12.81 9.03
C GLY A 208 -3.48 -13.19 8.93
N ILE A 209 -4.08 -13.04 7.74
CA ILE A 209 -5.48 -13.44 7.51
C ILE A 209 -5.62 -14.97 7.55
N SER A 210 -4.61 -15.68 7.03
CA SER A 210 -4.57 -17.14 6.92
C SER A 210 -5.80 -17.72 6.21
N GLY A 211 -6.11 -19.01 6.44
CA GLY A 211 -7.10 -19.74 5.65
C GLY A 211 -6.69 -19.77 4.18
N ASP A 212 -7.63 -19.52 3.28
CA ASP A 212 -7.37 -19.43 1.84
C ASP A 212 -6.34 -18.33 1.50
N MET A 213 -6.34 -17.21 2.23
CA MET A 213 -5.38 -16.12 2.01
C MET A 213 -3.92 -16.51 2.26
N SER A 214 -3.63 -17.58 3.00
CA SER A 214 -2.25 -18.08 3.22
C SER A 214 -1.81 -19.16 2.23
N THR A 215 -2.55 -19.40 1.15
CA THR A 215 -2.20 -20.39 0.13
C THR A 215 -2.07 -19.76 -1.25
N MET A 216 -1.62 -20.54 -2.23
CA MET A 216 -1.63 -20.12 -3.64
C MET A 216 -3.04 -20.03 -4.25
N GLN A 217 -4.09 -20.41 -3.50
CA GLN A 217 -5.49 -20.23 -3.88
C GLN A 217 -6.12 -19.03 -3.18
N SER A 218 -5.30 -18.11 -2.66
CA SER A 218 -5.72 -16.86 -2.04
C SER A 218 -6.72 -16.04 -2.86
N PRO A 219 -6.77 -16.06 -4.20
CA PRO A 219 -7.84 -15.38 -4.94
C PRO A 219 -9.25 -15.91 -4.69
N ASN A 220 -9.43 -17.06 -4.00
CA ASN A 220 -10.75 -17.51 -3.53
C ASN A 220 -11.38 -16.47 -2.59
N ASP A 221 -10.55 -15.73 -1.86
CA ASP A 221 -10.96 -14.60 -1.06
C ASP A 221 -10.85 -13.30 -1.86
N SER A 222 -11.94 -12.55 -2.01
CA SER A 222 -11.90 -11.24 -2.68
C SER A 222 -11.04 -10.19 -1.96
N ILE A 223 -10.65 -10.38 -0.69
CA ILE A 223 -9.63 -9.55 -0.05
C ILE A 223 -8.30 -9.62 -0.80
N PHE A 224 -8.00 -10.71 -1.53
CA PHE A 224 -6.84 -10.79 -2.42
C PHE A 224 -6.75 -9.57 -3.34
N PHE A 225 -7.85 -9.17 -3.97
CA PHE A 225 -7.85 -8.06 -4.92
C PHE A 225 -7.77 -6.69 -4.23
N LEU A 226 -8.30 -6.55 -3.00
CA LEU A 226 -8.07 -5.36 -2.17
C LEU A 226 -6.59 -5.20 -1.83
N HIS A 227 -5.97 -6.27 -1.36
CA HIS A 227 -4.57 -6.31 -0.95
C HIS A 227 -3.64 -6.06 -2.14
N HIS A 228 -3.82 -6.79 -3.24
CA HIS A 228 -3.00 -6.58 -4.45
C HIS A 228 -3.28 -5.24 -5.12
N GLY A 229 -4.46 -4.64 -4.94
CA GLY A 229 -4.73 -3.25 -5.32
C GLY A 229 -3.80 -2.27 -4.59
N PHE A 230 -3.51 -2.53 -3.33
CA PHE A 230 -2.59 -1.72 -2.52
C PHE A 230 -1.12 -2.02 -2.85
N ILE A 231 -0.75 -3.29 -3.08
CA ILE A 231 0.58 -3.64 -3.59
C ILE A 231 0.86 -2.93 -4.92
N ASP A 232 -0.12 -2.89 -5.83
CA ASP A 232 0.00 -2.21 -7.11
C ASP A 232 0.05 -0.68 -6.94
N TYR A 233 -0.69 -0.11 -5.98
CA TYR A 233 -0.62 1.30 -5.60
C TYR A 233 0.78 1.68 -5.11
N LEU A 234 1.40 0.85 -4.25
CA LEU A 234 2.78 1.06 -3.79
C LEU A 234 3.78 1.03 -4.96
N TRP A 235 3.61 0.11 -5.91
CA TRP A 235 4.47 0.06 -7.10
C TRP A 235 4.29 1.30 -7.99
N TRP A 236 3.05 1.71 -8.24
CA TRP A 236 2.76 2.93 -8.99
C TRP A 236 3.39 4.16 -8.33
N LYS A 237 3.37 4.28 -7.00
CA LYS A 237 4.06 5.34 -6.28
C LYS A 237 5.58 5.27 -6.44
N TRP A 238 6.17 4.09 -6.28
CA TRP A 238 7.61 3.92 -6.53
C TRP A 238 8.01 4.29 -7.97
N GLN A 239 7.18 3.97 -8.96
CA GLN A 239 7.39 4.36 -10.35
C GLN A 239 7.39 5.87 -10.56
N ARG A 240 6.58 6.61 -9.79
CA ARG A 240 6.48 8.07 -9.85
C ARG A 240 7.52 8.79 -8.99
N ALA A 241 8.00 8.14 -7.93
CA ALA A 241 8.99 8.66 -7.00
C ALA A 241 10.27 9.17 -7.70
N SER A 242 10.68 8.54 -8.81
CA SER A 242 11.79 8.98 -9.63
C SER A 242 11.53 8.69 -11.10
N SER A 243 11.94 9.58 -12.01
CA SER A 243 11.78 9.39 -13.46
C SER A 243 12.46 8.12 -13.98
N ASN A 244 13.52 7.65 -13.32
CA ASN A 244 14.21 6.40 -13.64
C ASN A 244 13.39 5.14 -13.32
N ASN A 245 12.38 5.25 -12.45
CA ASN A 245 11.63 4.08 -11.96
C ASN A 245 10.49 3.67 -12.89
N LEU A 246 9.94 4.62 -13.67
CA LEU A 246 8.73 4.40 -14.47
C LEU A 246 8.79 3.14 -15.33
N MET A 247 9.91 2.92 -16.02
CA MET A 247 10.14 1.76 -16.88
C MET A 247 11.15 0.77 -16.30
N SER A 248 11.50 0.90 -15.01
CA SER A 248 12.48 0.03 -14.37
C SER A 248 11.90 -1.37 -14.17
N TYR A 249 12.59 -2.37 -14.71
CA TYR A 249 12.27 -3.78 -14.56
C TYR A 249 13.59 -4.55 -14.60
N SER A 250 13.98 -5.11 -13.47
CA SER A 250 15.29 -5.71 -13.26
C SER A 250 15.20 -7.00 -12.43
N GLY A 251 16.29 -7.77 -12.42
CA GLY A 251 16.38 -9.07 -11.76
C GLY A 251 16.66 -10.19 -12.76
N THR A 252 16.68 -11.42 -12.26
CA THR A 252 16.97 -12.61 -13.06
C THR A 252 15.88 -13.64 -12.86
N PHE A 253 15.56 -14.38 -13.93
CA PHE A 253 14.68 -15.53 -13.88
C PHE A 253 15.34 -16.67 -14.66
N ASN A 254 15.49 -17.85 -14.04
CA ASN A 254 16.21 -19.00 -14.60
C ASN A 254 17.61 -18.65 -15.16
N GLY A 255 18.37 -17.84 -14.42
CA GLY A 255 19.72 -17.41 -14.81
C GLY A 255 19.79 -16.37 -15.92
N ARG A 256 18.66 -15.92 -16.47
CA ARG A 256 18.58 -14.89 -17.51
C ARG A 256 18.11 -13.55 -16.92
N PRO A 257 18.78 -12.42 -17.21
CA PRO A 257 18.25 -11.09 -16.91
C PRO A 257 16.92 -10.83 -17.63
N VAL A 258 15.95 -10.31 -16.89
CA VAL A 258 14.62 -9.98 -17.45
C VAL A 258 14.65 -8.65 -18.24
N SER A 259 13.67 -8.47 -19.12
CA SER A 259 13.51 -7.29 -19.96
C SER A 259 12.04 -6.90 -20.10
N ASN A 260 11.78 -5.62 -20.31
CA ASN A 260 10.44 -5.08 -20.60
C ASN A 260 9.79 -5.66 -21.87
N SER A 261 10.54 -6.34 -22.72
CA SER A 261 10.03 -7.08 -23.88
C SER A 261 9.50 -8.48 -23.57
N ASP A 262 9.82 -9.01 -22.39
CA ASP A 262 9.37 -10.33 -21.95
C ASP A 262 7.84 -10.33 -21.80
N ARG A 263 7.24 -11.51 -21.96
CA ARG A 263 5.79 -11.70 -21.95
C ARG A 263 5.34 -12.08 -20.56
N ILE A 264 4.25 -11.46 -20.11
CA ILE A 264 3.62 -11.78 -18.84
C ILE A 264 3.21 -13.27 -18.85
N THR A 265 3.64 -14.06 -17.87
CA THR A 265 3.32 -15.48 -17.77
C THR A 265 1.80 -15.69 -17.82
N GLY A 266 1.34 -16.59 -18.70
CA GLY A 266 -0.09 -16.85 -18.89
C GLY A 266 -0.84 -15.79 -19.72
N PHE A 267 -0.19 -14.69 -20.08
CA PHE A 267 -0.79 -13.60 -20.86
C PHE A 267 0.11 -13.22 -22.05
N ASN A 268 -0.45 -13.08 -23.25
CA ASN A 268 0.35 -12.68 -24.43
C ASN A 268 0.64 -11.16 -24.47
N VAL A 269 0.95 -10.55 -23.33
CA VAL A 269 1.17 -9.11 -23.15
C VAL A 269 2.62 -8.88 -22.74
N PRO A 270 3.36 -7.95 -23.38
CA PRO A 270 4.72 -7.65 -22.95
C PRO A 270 4.72 -6.80 -21.67
N VAL A 271 5.72 -6.99 -20.81
CA VAL A 271 5.86 -6.26 -19.53
C VAL A 271 5.77 -4.75 -19.70
N ARG A 272 6.38 -4.19 -20.77
CA ARG A 272 6.29 -2.75 -21.07
C ARG A 272 4.86 -2.19 -21.14
N ASP A 273 3.88 -3.01 -21.49
CA ASP A 273 2.48 -2.57 -21.64
C ASP A 273 1.74 -2.52 -20.29
N THR A 274 2.36 -2.98 -19.20
CA THR A 274 1.83 -2.88 -17.82
C THR A 274 2.47 -1.73 -17.03
N MET A 275 3.50 -1.08 -17.59
CA MET A 275 4.32 -0.12 -16.83
C MET A 275 3.63 1.23 -16.66
N VAL A 276 2.83 1.68 -17.64
CA VAL A 276 2.28 3.04 -17.68
C VAL A 276 0.76 3.01 -17.59
N LEU A 277 0.21 3.60 -16.53
CA LEU A 277 -1.23 3.75 -16.35
C LEU A 277 -1.81 4.78 -17.35
N GLY A 278 -3.05 4.57 -17.79
CA GLY A 278 -3.73 5.39 -18.80
C GLY A 278 -3.30 5.11 -20.24
N TYR A 279 -2.51 4.05 -20.47
CA TYR A 279 -2.08 3.59 -21.79
C TYR A 279 -2.38 2.10 -21.97
N GLY A 280 -2.55 1.68 -23.22
CA GLY A 280 -2.81 0.29 -23.58
C GLY A 280 -4.01 -0.28 -22.85
N GLN A 281 -3.80 -1.37 -22.12
CA GLN A 281 -4.86 -2.02 -21.35
C GLN A 281 -4.95 -1.51 -19.90
N MET A 282 -4.00 -0.68 -19.46
CA MET A 282 -3.93 -0.14 -18.10
C MET A 282 -4.82 1.11 -17.96
N CYS A 283 -6.07 1.02 -18.41
CA CYS A 283 -7.03 2.13 -18.40
C CYS A 283 -7.68 2.34 -17.04
N PHE A 284 -6.84 2.57 -16.03
CA PHE A 284 -7.24 2.89 -14.67
C PHE A 284 -6.29 3.94 -14.07
N SER A 285 -6.73 4.55 -12.98
CA SER A 285 -5.92 5.39 -12.11
C SER A 285 -6.17 5.01 -10.66
N TYR A 286 -5.38 5.59 -9.76
CA TYR A 286 -5.71 5.63 -8.33
C TYR A 286 -6.37 6.97 -8.01
N ASP A 287 -7.17 7.02 -6.94
CA ASP A 287 -7.68 8.27 -6.41
C ASP A 287 -6.52 9.16 -5.94
N ASN A 288 -6.74 10.47 -6.07
CA ASN A 288 -5.69 11.46 -5.85
C ASN A 288 -5.35 11.56 -4.36
N GLN A 289 -4.16 11.10 -4.02
CA GLN A 289 -3.20 12.00 -3.38
C GLN A 289 -2.40 12.66 -4.53
N PRO A 290 -2.36 14.00 -4.64
CA PRO A 290 -2.58 14.73 -5.90
C PRO A 290 -1.46 14.64 -6.94
N LEU A 291 -1.86 14.44 -8.20
CA LEU A 291 -1.12 14.95 -9.36
C LEU A 291 -1.57 16.38 -9.64
N LEU A 292 -0.61 17.30 -9.67
CA LEU A 292 -0.75 18.64 -10.23
C LEU A 292 -1.29 18.56 -11.66
N ASN A 293 -2.60 18.79 -11.84
CA ASN A 293 -3.12 19.20 -13.13
C ASN A 293 -2.94 20.71 -13.27
N LYS A 294 -2.09 21.10 -14.22
CA LYS A 294 -2.02 22.47 -14.71
C LYS A 294 -3.42 22.92 -15.17
N ARG A 295 -3.93 23.92 -14.46
CA ARG A 295 -4.91 24.95 -14.84
C ARG A 295 -6.31 24.49 -15.30
N GLY A 296 -7.30 24.88 -14.49
CA GLY A 296 -8.69 25.08 -14.89
C GLY A 296 -9.53 25.55 -13.70
N THR A 297 -9.45 26.81 -13.32
CA THR A 297 -10.43 27.46 -12.42
C THR A 297 -11.82 27.43 -13.08
N PRO A 298 -12.90 27.25 -12.30
CA PRO A 298 -13.60 28.43 -11.79
C PRO A 298 -14.06 28.34 -10.32
N LYS A 299 -14.11 29.52 -9.70
CA LYS A 299 -14.71 29.82 -8.40
C LYS A 299 -16.20 29.50 -8.38
N ASN A 300 -16.73 29.05 -7.24
CA ASN A 300 -17.76 29.82 -6.52
C ASN A 300 -18.00 29.34 -5.07
N ARG A 301 -18.07 30.33 -4.17
CA ARG A 301 -18.54 30.29 -2.78
C ARG A 301 -20.02 29.95 -2.71
N LEU A 302 -20.46 29.36 -1.59
CA LEU A 302 -21.60 29.77 -0.72
C LEU A 302 -21.65 28.80 0.48
N SER A 303 -21.17 29.22 1.65
CA SER A 303 -21.90 29.83 2.78
C SER A 303 -22.44 28.83 3.81
N SER A 304 -21.88 28.98 5.01
CA SER A 304 -22.22 28.38 6.31
C SER A 304 -23.70 28.27 6.66
N LYS A 305 -24.08 27.20 7.38
CA LYS A 305 -24.95 27.29 8.57
C LYS A 305 -24.50 26.31 9.66
N LYS A 306 -24.24 26.88 10.84
CA LYS A 306 -24.02 26.19 12.12
C LYS A 306 -25.33 25.57 12.60
N SER A 307 -25.27 24.35 13.14
CA SER A 307 -26.28 23.84 14.06
C SER A 307 -25.59 23.21 15.26
N LYS A 308 -25.81 23.81 16.44
CA LYS A 308 -25.52 23.23 17.74
C LYS A 308 -26.51 22.09 18.00
N VAL A 309 -26.04 20.90 18.36
CA VAL A 309 -26.81 19.97 19.20
C VAL A 309 -25.87 19.32 20.21
N THR A 310 -26.10 19.64 21.47
CA THR A 310 -25.54 18.97 22.65
C THR A 310 -26.32 17.68 22.90
N SER A 311 -25.65 16.54 23.09
CA SER A 311 -26.15 15.47 23.97
C SER A 311 -25.06 14.45 24.28
N TYR A 312 -24.59 14.48 25.53
CA TYR A 312 -23.82 13.43 26.18
C TYR A 312 -24.73 12.23 26.52
N ARG A 313 -24.56 11.08 25.87
CA ARG A 313 -24.63 9.70 26.41
C ARG A 313 -24.83 8.66 25.30
N LYS A 314 -23.76 7.92 24.98
CA LYS A 314 -23.79 6.47 24.75
C LYS A 314 -22.37 5.92 24.87
N LEU A 315 -21.95 5.72 26.12
CA LEU A 315 -20.86 4.80 26.41
C LEU A 315 -21.36 3.38 26.08
N THR A 316 -20.51 2.66 25.35
CA THR A 316 -20.59 1.24 24.98
C THR A 316 -21.38 0.90 23.71
N LEU A 317 -20.67 0.93 22.56
CA LEU A 317 -20.79 0.00 21.42
C LEU A 317 -19.62 0.32 20.47
N ASN A 318 -18.74 -0.66 20.24
CA ASN A 318 -17.67 -0.72 19.24
C ASN A 318 -16.88 0.59 19.02
N ARG A 319 -15.72 0.71 19.67
CA ARG A 319 -14.69 1.65 19.22
C ARG A 319 -14.17 1.12 17.87
N GLU A 320 -14.92 1.38 16.80
CA GLU A 320 -14.36 1.46 15.45
C GLU A 320 -13.14 2.37 15.57
N ALA A 321 -12.00 1.98 15.01
CA ALA A 321 -10.88 2.90 14.87
C ALA A 321 -11.35 3.99 13.88
N GLU A 322 -12.00 5.02 14.41
CA GLU A 322 -12.51 6.14 13.63
C GLU A 322 -11.29 6.89 13.10
N LEU A 323 -10.99 6.64 11.84
CA LEU A 323 -9.96 7.35 11.10
C LEU A 323 -10.50 8.74 10.77
N VAL A 324 -9.75 9.75 11.19
CA VAL A 324 -10.07 11.15 10.97
C VAL A 324 -9.46 11.59 9.64
N THR A 325 -10.31 11.99 8.72
CA THR A 325 -9.94 12.50 7.37
C THR A 325 -10.08 14.02 7.25
N ASP A 326 -10.45 14.70 8.34
CA ASP A 326 -10.55 16.15 8.38
C ASP A 326 -9.16 16.79 8.24
N SER A 327 -9.00 17.64 7.22
CA SER A 327 -7.71 18.23 6.90
C SER A 327 -7.15 19.12 8.01
N GLN A 328 -7.99 19.76 8.85
CA GLN A 328 -7.52 20.59 9.95
C GLN A 328 -6.99 19.73 11.11
N GLU A 329 -7.64 18.59 11.39
CA GLU A 329 -7.15 17.66 12.41
C GLU A 329 -5.85 16.97 11.97
N ILE A 330 -5.73 16.59 10.69
CA ILE A 330 -4.48 16.07 10.11
C ILE A 330 -3.37 17.13 10.22
N GLU A 331 -3.68 18.40 9.93
CA GLU A 331 -2.74 19.50 10.05
C GLU A 331 -2.21 19.66 11.50
N LYS A 332 -3.07 19.54 12.51
CA LYS A 332 -2.62 19.57 13.92
C LYS A 332 -1.67 18.43 14.25
N VAL A 333 -2.02 17.20 13.85
CA VAL A 333 -1.22 15.99 14.14
C VAL A 333 0.20 16.13 13.56
N THR A 334 0.28 16.61 12.33
CA THR A 334 1.55 16.78 11.60
C THR A 334 2.41 17.95 12.10
N GLN A 335 1.84 18.87 12.88
CA GLN A 335 2.58 19.97 13.55
C GLN A 335 3.25 19.53 14.86
N VAL A 336 2.93 18.34 15.40
CA VAL A 336 3.54 17.83 16.63
C VAL A 336 4.96 17.33 16.35
N PRO A 337 6.01 17.86 17.04
CA PRO A 337 7.40 17.48 16.76
C PRO A 337 7.70 16.00 16.93
N THR A 338 7.05 15.32 17.88
CA THR A 338 7.22 13.88 18.11
C THR A 338 6.52 13.00 17.08
N MET A 339 5.71 13.59 16.19
CA MET A 339 5.01 12.89 15.10
C MET A 339 5.63 13.19 13.74
N SER A 340 6.79 13.85 13.73
CA SER A 340 7.57 14.15 12.53
C SER A 340 8.88 13.37 12.53
N LEU A 341 9.13 12.62 11.45
CA LEU A 341 10.31 11.76 11.36
C LEU A 341 11.62 12.57 11.26
N VAL A 342 11.69 13.70 10.53
CA VAL A 342 12.97 14.45 10.41
C VAL A 342 13.26 15.36 11.56
N SER A 343 12.24 15.83 12.28
CA SER A 343 12.52 16.56 13.51
C SER A 343 13.25 15.68 14.51
N LEU A 344 12.91 14.39 14.60
CA LEU A 344 13.48 13.48 15.59
C LEU A 344 14.73 12.72 15.13
N LEU A 345 14.83 12.36 13.85
CA LEU A 345 15.89 11.48 13.36
C LEU A 345 17.17 12.25 12.99
N ASN A 346 18.32 11.69 13.39
CA ASN A 346 19.62 12.20 12.97
C ASN A 346 19.96 11.80 11.53
N SER A 347 20.97 12.46 10.95
CA SER A 347 21.42 12.22 9.58
C SER A 347 21.81 10.77 9.32
N THR A 348 22.44 10.07 10.28
CA THR A 348 22.82 8.66 10.12
C THR A 348 21.62 7.74 9.93
N VAL A 349 20.53 7.97 10.68
CA VAL A 349 19.31 7.16 10.56
C VAL A 349 18.58 7.50 9.26
N LEU A 350 18.49 8.79 8.91
CA LEU A 350 17.90 9.25 7.65
C LEU A 350 18.64 8.70 6.44
N ASP A 351 19.98 8.77 6.42
CA ASP A 351 20.82 8.24 5.34
C ASP A 351 20.68 6.72 5.20
N ARG A 352 20.43 6.00 6.30
CA ARG A 352 20.30 4.53 6.27
C ARG A 352 18.93 4.08 5.79
N PHE A 353 17.86 4.63 6.37
CA PHE A 353 16.50 4.11 6.17
C PHE A 353 15.65 4.95 5.21
N PHE A 354 16.02 6.21 4.99
CA PHE A 354 15.33 7.15 4.10
C PHE A 354 16.28 7.89 3.12
N PRO A 355 17.24 7.21 2.46
CA PRO A 355 18.29 7.87 1.67
C PRO A 355 17.74 8.69 0.49
N GLY A 356 16.71 8.20 -0.21
CA GLY A 356 16.10 8.90 -1.34
C GLY A 356 15.41 10.21 -0.96
N LEU A 357 15.01 10.35 0.30
CA LEU A 357 14.52 11.61 0.87
C LEU A 357 15.68 12.51 1.27
N ALA A 358 16.68 11.97 1.95
CA ALA A 358 17.85 12.71 2.42
C ALA A 358 18.66 13.33 1.27
N ASP A 359 18.70 12.69 0.10
CA ASP A 359 19.47 13.13 -1.06
C ASP A 359 18.64 13.82 -2.16
N GLY A 360 17.33 14.03 -1.94
CA GLY A 360 16.42 14.68 -2.86
C GLY A 360 16.14 13.92 -4.17
N LYS A 361 16.49 12.63 -4.28
CA LYS A 361 16.24 11.83 -5.48
C LYS A 361 14.80 11.37 -5.63
N VAL A 362 14.05 11.30 -4.53
CA VAL A 362 12.65 10.90 -4.52
C VAL A 362 11.77 12.12 -4.39
N SER A 363 10.82 12.27 -5.32
CA SER A 363 9.76 13.26 -5.22
C SER A 363 8.94 13.01 -3.95
N PRO A 364 8.88 13.99 -3.03
CA PRO A 364 8.24 13.77 -1.74
C PRO A 364 6.72 13.65 -1.82
N ASN A 365 6.13 14.29 -2.84
CA ASN A 365 4.70 14.20 -3.20
C ASN A 365 4.28 12.79 -3.67
N GLU A 366 5.23 11.87 -3.85
CA GLU A 366 4.99 10.51 -4.34
C GLU A 366 5.04 9.46 -3.23
N ILE A 367 5.28 9.89 -1.99
CA ILE A 367 5.36 9.04 -0.81
C ILE A 367 4.07 9.22 0.01
N HIS A 368 3.62 8.14 0.68
CA HIS A 368 2.35 8.09 1.40
C HIS A 368 2.16 9.29 2.35
N MET A 369 1.13 10.09 2.10
CA MET A 369 0.59 11.07 3.03
C MET A 369 -0.35 10.35 4.01
N PRO A 370 -0.42 10.69 5.32
CA PRO A 370 -1.60 10.37 6.10
C PRO A 370 -2.76 11.21 5.58
N ASP A 371 -3.58 10.58 4.75
CA ASP A 371 -4.90 11.07 4.37
C ASP A 371 -5.98 10.73 5.40
N ALA A 372 -5.58 9.93 6.38
CA ALA A 372 -6.27 9.68 7.60
C ALA A 372 -5.27 9.60 8.76
N VAL A 373 -5.72 10.01 9.94
CA VAL A 373 -5.01 9.80 11.21
C VAL A 373 -5.95 9.13 12.19
N THR A 374 -5.42 8.48 13.24
CA THR A 374 -6.29 7.90 14.26
C THR A 374 -6.82 8.99 15.19
N GLN A 375 -8.01 8.79 15.78
CA GLN A 375 -8.50 9.68 16.83
C GLN A 375 -7.49 9.81 17.99
N LYS A 376 -6.77 8.73 18.31
CA LYS A 376 -5.72 8.73 19.35
C LYS A 376 -4.56 9.68 19.02
N ALA A 377 -4.17 9.77 17.75
CA ALA A 377 -3.18 10.74 17.28
C ALA A 377 -3.69 12.18 17.44
N VAL A 378 -4.96 12.44 17.11
CA VAL A 378 -5.59 13.76 17.29
C VAL A 378 -5.64 14.15 18.76
N ASP A 379 -6.05 13.23 19.63
CA ASP A 379 -6.11 13.46 21.08
C ASP A 379 -4.73 13.80 21.66
N TYR A 380 -3.70 13.04 21.26
CA TYR A 380 -2.31 13.30 21.65
C TYR A 380 -1.83 14.67 21.14
N ALA A 381 -2.14 15.03 19.90
CA ALA A 381 -1.76 16.31 19.33
C ALA A 381 -2.40 17.50 20.08
N ASN A 382 -3.69 17.41 20.40
CA ASN A 382 -4.37 18.44 21.17
C ASN A 382 -3.75 18.59 22.57
N GLN A 383 -3.49 17.48 23.27
CA GLN A 383 -2.85 17.52 24.58
C GLN A 383 -1.46 18.18 24.51
N TYR A 384 -0.65 17.81 23.51
CA TYR A 384 0.68 18.38 23.32
C TYR A 384 0.65 19.89 23.06
N LEU A 385 -0.28 20.36 22.23
CA LEU A 385 -0.40 21.77 21.86
C LEU A 385 -0.94 22.65 23.00
N ASP A 386 -1.78 22.09 23.88
CA ASP A 386 -2.34 22.81 25.03
C ASP A 386 -1.34 22.95 26.20
N GLU A 387 -0.42 22.00 26.38
CA GLU A 387 0.59 21.99 27.45
C GLU A 387 1.81 22.90 27.12
N THR A 388 1.60 24.21 27.15
CA THR A 388 2.62 25.25 26.87
C THR A 388 3.89 25.24 27.74
N SER A 389 3.99 24.41 28.80
CA SER A 389 5.17 24.31 29.67
C SER A 389 6.09 23.10 29.43
N ASN A 390 5.68 22.13 28.60
CA ASN A 390 6.46 20.92 28.29
C ASN A 390 7.07 20.97 26.87
N GLN A 391 7.01 22.12 26.22
CA GLN A 391 7.49 22.29 24.86
C GLN A 391 8.99 22.02 24.79
N VAL A 392 9.35 20.86 24.21
CA VAL A 392 10.72 20.59 23.80
C VAL A 392 11.14 21.76 22.93
N ASN A 393 12.22 22.45 23.31
CA ASN A 393 12.66 23.71 22.72
C ASN A 393 13.14 23.49 21.27
N THR A 394 12.19 23.28 20.37
CA THR A 394 12.40 22.92 18.98
C THR A 394 11.86 24.04 18.13
N THR A 395 12.71 24.58 17.26
CA THR A 395 12.26 25.46 16.19
C THR A 395 11.49 24.59 15.20
N VAL A 396 10.18 24.47 15.39
CA VAL A 396 9.30 23.82 14.42
C VAL A 396 9.30 24.70 13.19
N VAL A 397 9.81 24.18 12.07
CA VAL A 397 9.50 24.76 10.77
C VAL A 397 8.03 24.43 10.56
N PRO A 398 7.10 25.39 10.53
CA PRO A 398 5.71 25.10 10.24
C PRO A 398 5.68 24.53 8.83
N VAL A 399 5.52 23.23 8.74
CA VAL A 399 5.27 22.59 7.48
C VAL A 399 3.82 22.90 7.19
N ALA A 400 3.54 23.59 6.09
CA ALA A 400 2.18 23.66 5.57
C ALA A 400 1.80 22.21 5.22
N SER A 401 1.14 21.53 6.15
CA SER A 401 1.28 20.08 6.25
C SER A 401 0.24 19.34 5.44
N THR A 402 0.72 18.42 4.61
CA THR A 402 -0.08 17.34 4.04
C THR A 402 0.55 15.97 4.29
N SER A 403 1.76 15.87 4.85
CA SER A 403 2.45 14.61 5.08
C SER A 403 3.49 14.63 6.20
N ILE A 404 3.71 13.47 6.83
CA ILE A 404 4.91 13.22 7.65
C ILE A 404 6.20 13.47 6.85
N VAL A 405 6.13 13.24 5.54
CA VAL A 405 7.19 13.50 4.58
C VAL A 405 7.39 14.99 4.35
N ASP A 406 6.36 15.83 4.43
CA ASP A 406 6.53 17.27 4.31
C ASP A 406 7.28 17.82 5.53
N SER A 407 7.02 17.26 6.72
CA SER A 407 7.85 17.46 7.91
C SER A 407 9.27 16.92 7.75
N LEU A 408 9.42 15.81 6.97
CA LEU A 408 10.73 15.33 6.54
C LEU A 408 11.47 16.41 5.70
N LEU A 409 10.79 17.06 4.76
CA LEU A 409 11.38 18.01 3.80
C LEU A 409 11.67 19.40 4.36
N ALA A 410 10.71 20.02 5.05
CA ALA A 410 10.88 21.39 5.55
C ALA A 410 12.03 21.50 6.56
N THR A 411 12.37 20.37 7.19
CA THR A 411 13.50 20.25 8.12
C THR A 411 14.79 19.85 7.39
N ALA A 412 14.72 19.08 6.30
CA ALA A 412 15.87 18.79 5.43
C ALA A 412 16.37 20.05 4.68
N ASP A 413 15.46 20.90 4.20
CA ASP A 413 15.81 22.18 3.56
C ASP A 413 16.47 23.15 4.54
N ASN A 414 16.08 23.13 5.82
CA ASN A 414 16.74 23.91 6.89
C ASN A 414 18.02 23.26 7.46
N ASN A 415 18.34 22.03 7.06
CA ASN A 415 19.58 21.31 7.38
C ASN A 415 20.44 21.01 6.14
N CYS A 416 20.13 21.61 4.98
CA CYS A 416 20.88 21.42 3.74
C CYS A 416 22.30 21.99 3.92
N ILE A 417 23.27 21.13 4.21
CA ILE A 417 24.69 21.49 4.15
C ILE A 417 25.06 21.59 2.66
N GLY A 418 25.06 22.83 2.13
CA GLY A 418 25.69 23.17 0.85
C GLY A 418 24.79 23.19 -0.38
N CYS A 419 23.49 23.44 -0.22
CA CYS A 419 22.57 23.59 -1.34
C CYS A 419 22.58 25.07 -1.79
N GLU A 420 23.34 25.38 -2.85
CA GLU A 420 23.25 26.67 -3.55
C GLU A 420 22.24 26.55 -4.70
N ASP A 421 21.30 27.49 -4.71
CA ASP A 421 20.32 27.66 -5.77
C ASP A 421 21.00 27.96 -7.11
N SER A 422 20.50 27.34 -8.17
CA SER A 422 21.06 27.38 -9.50
C SER A 422 21.14 28.79 -10.09
N GLY A 423 22.36 29.27 -10.29
CA GLY A 423 22.69 30.43 -11.12
C GLY A 423 23.80 30.11 -12.12
N THR A 424 23.47 29.35 -13.18
CA THR A 424 24.17 29.27 -14.49
C THR A 424 25.70 29.01 -14.56
N ASN A 425 26.04 28.02 -15.40
CA ASN A 425 27.29 27.81 -16.15
C ASN A 425 28.57 27.29 -15.47
N SER A 426 28.87 26.06 -15.90
CA SER A 426 30.20 25.52 -16.27
C SER A 426 31.12 24.94 -15.18
N THR A 427 31.51 23.70 -15.50
CA THR A 427 32.76 23.00 -15.17
C THR A 427 33.05 22.57 -13.73
N SER A 428 33.52 21.32 -13.67
CA SER A 428 34.08 20.59 -12.53
C SER A 428 34.83 21.43 -11.49
N GLN A 429 34.56 21.19 -10.21
CA GLN A 429 35.52 20.62 -9.25
C GLN A 429 34.96 20.67 -7.82
N ARG A 430 34.77 19.49 -7.22
CA ARG A 430 34.76 19.33 -5.76
C ARG A 430 36.10 19.84 -5.21
N LYS A 431 36.09 20.94 -4.44
CA LYS A 431 37.12 21.24 -3.43
C LYS A 431 36.46 21.89 -2.21
N SER A 432 36.10 21.06 -1.24
CA SER A 432 35.86 21.50 0.14
C SER A 432 37.22 21.71 0.82
N LYS A 433 37.53 22.95 1.18
CA LYS A 433 38.59 23.30 2.14
C LYS A 433 37.93 23.96 3.34
N ASN A 434 38.04 23.27 4.49
CA ASN A 434 37.96 23.75 5.87
C ASN A 434 37.28 25.11 6.13
N ARG A 435 36.07 25.04 6.67
CA ARG A 435 35.66 25.90 7.79
C ARG A 435 35.03 25.03 8.88
N ASN A 436 35.59 25.15 10.08
CA ASN A 436 35.12 24.54 11.31
C ASN A 436 33.68 24.97 11.61
N LEU A 437 32.72 24.08 11.36
CA LEU A 437 31.44 24.03 12.06
C LEU A 437 31.24 22.58 12.48
N ARG A 438 31.48 22.31 13.77
CA ARG A 438 31.03 21.08 14.41
C ARG A 438 29.50 21.15 14.47
N ASN A 439 28.81 20.65 13.45
CA ASN A 439 27.39 20.33 13.58
C ASN A 439 27.31 19.02 14.38
N ALA A 440 27.30 19.17 15.70
CA ALA A 440 26.81 18.13 16.58
C ALA A 440 25.37 17.80 16.15
N ALA A 441 25.07 16.51 16.06
CA ALA A 441 23.72 16.02 15.83
C ALA A 441 22.74 16.79 16.71
N ARG A 442 21.74 17.44 16.11
CA ARG A 442 20.52 17.78 16.84
C ARG A 442 19.80 16.45 17.11
N VAL A 443 20.25 15.75 18.14
CA VAL A 443 19.38 14.85 18.89
C VAL A 443 18.40 15.79 19.56
N VAL A 444 17.12 15.72 19.19
CA VAL A 444 16.08 16.33 20.00
C VAL A 444 16.09 15.58 21.34
N ASP A 445 16.11 16.30 22.46
CA ASP A 445 15.94 15.73 23.81
C ASP A 445 14.48 15.27 24.03
N ALA A 446 13.92 14.54 23.07
CA ALA A 446 12.62 13.91 23.23
C ALA A 446 12.81 12.70 24.17
N PRO A 447 11.98 12.56 25.22
CA PRO A 447 11.97 11.33 25.99
C PRO A 447 11.56 10.15 25.08
N PRO A 448 11.92 8.91 25.46
CA PRO A 448 11.45 7.73 24.75
C PRO A 448 9.93 7.73 24.60
N THR A 449 9.45 7.08 23.53
CA THR A 449 8.01 7.03 23.21
C THR A 449 7.24 6.46 24.40
N PRO A 450 6.15 7.12 24.85
CA PRO A 450 5.31 6.58 25.92
C PRO A 450 4.89 5.14 25.61
N LYS A 451 4.91 4.27 26.62
CA LYS A 451 4.75 2.82 26.45
C LYS A 451 3.46 2.45 25.70
N ASP A 452 2.38 3.16 25.97
CA ASP A 452 1.05 3.01 25.35
C ASP A 452 0.94 3.57 23.92
N LEU A 453 1.97 4.30 23.47
CA LEU A 453 2.10 4.89 22.13
C LEU A 453 3.21 4.24 21.29
N THR A 454 3.92 3.26 21.84
CA THR A 454 4.99 2.56 21.11
C THR A 454 4.45 1.84 19.88
N MET A 455 5.19 1.95 18.77
CA MET A 455 4.91 1.14 17.60
C MET A 455 5.27 -0.31 17.86
N PRO A 456 4.37 -1.26 17.58
CA PRO A 456 4.69 -2.67 17.72
C PRO A 456 5.70 -3.11 16.67
N ILE A 457 6.50 -4.12 17.01
CA ILE A 457 7.39 -4.79 16.07
C ILE A 457 6.54 -5.68 15.15
N PRO A 458 6.69 -5.60 13.82
CA PRO A 458 5.96 -6.46 12.89
C PRO A 458 6.31 -7.94 13.11
N ALA A 459 5.34 -8.83 12.96
CA ALA A 459 5.56 -10.26 13.04
C ALA A 459 6.42 -10.75 11.88
N ARG A 460 7.34 -11.68 12.18
CA ARG A 460 8.14 -12.37 11.18
C ARG A 460 7.29 -13.36 10.39
N LEU A 461 7.49 -13.42 9.07
CA LEU A 461 6.92 -14.46 8.22
C LEU A 461 7.46 -15.83 8.59
N SER A 462 6.63 -16.87 8.45
CA SER A 462 7.06 -18.25 8.68
C SER A 462 7.93 -18.76 7.52
N ASP A 463 8.88 -19.65 7.81
CA ASP A 463 9.74 -20.23 6.76
C ASP A 463 8.94 -21.02 5.71
N SER A 464 7.80 -21.61 6.10
CA SER A 464 6.89 -22.25 5.16
C SER A 464 6.30 -21.25 4.15
N MET A 465 5.99 -20.03 4.61
CA MET A 465 5.48 -18.97 3.75
C MET A 465 6.55 -18.50 2.77
N LEU A 466 7.76 -18.26 3.27
CA LEU A 466 8.90 -17.84 2.45
C LEU A 466 9.18 -18.87 1.35
N LYS A 467 9.21 -20.16 1.69
CA LYS A 467 9.38 -21.25 0.72
C LYS A 467 8.23 -21.32 -0.30
N MET A 468 6.99 -21.11 0.13
CA MET A 468 5.83 -21.12 -0.76
C MET A 468 5.92 -20.02 -1.83
N PHE A 469 6.49 -18.87 -1.49
CA PHE A 469 6.72 -17.76 -2.42
C PHE A 469 8.09 -17.79 -3.11
N ASN A 470 8.87 -18.86 -2.97
CA ASN A 470 10.22 -18.94 -3.54
C ASN A 470 11.15 -17.80 -3.08
N ILE A 471 11.02 -17.39 -1.81
CA ILE A 471 11.82 -16.33 -1.17
C ILE A 471 12.99 -16.96 -0.41
N ASP A 472 14.19 -16.39 -0.59
CA ASP A 472 15.37 -16.80 0.20
C ASP A 472 15.23 -16.37 1.66
N VAL A 473 15.37 -17.35 2.57
CA VAL A 473 15.16 -17.14 4.01
C VAL A 473 16.24 -16.23 4.61
N ASN A 474 17.47 -16.28 4.11
CA ASN A 474 18.56 -15.46 4.66
C ASN A 474 18.44 -14.00 4.21
N GLU A 475 18.12 -13.77 2.94
CA GLU A 475 17.82 -12.44 2.42
C GLU A 475 16.63 -11.82 3.15
N TYR A 476 15.56 -12.60 3.36
CA TYR A 476 14.42 -12.19 4.14
C TYR A 476 14.79 -11.82 5.58
N ASN A 477 15.59 -12.66 6.27
CA ASN A 477 15.98 -12.40 7.65
C ASN A 477 16.78 -11.10 7.79
N GLN A 478 17.62 -10.77 6.80
CA GLN A 478 18.34 -9.50 6.76
C GLN A 478 17.36 -8.32 6.62
N TYR A 479 16.44 -8.39 5.65
CA TYR A 479 15.40 -7.38 5.48
C TYR A 479 14.58 -7.18 6.75
N TYR A 480 14.11 -8.27 7.37
CA TYR A 480 13.34 -8.22 8.61
C TYR A 480 14.13 -7.59 9.76
N SER A 481 15.42 -7.93 9.91
CA SER A 481 16.29 -7.34 10.92
C SER A 481 16.40 -5.82 10.76
N ASP A 482 16.52 -5.32 9.53
CA ASP A 482 16.57 -3.88 9.26
C ASP A 482 15.25 -3.19 9.63
N GLN A 483 14.10 -3.80 9.35
CA GLN A 483 12.79 -3.25 9.75
C GLN A 483 12.61 -3.19 11.27
N VAL A 484 13.00 -4.25 11.99
CA VAL A 484 12.98 -4.27 13.46
C VAL A 484 13.88 -3.17 14.03
N GLN A 485 15.05 -2.97 13.44
CA GLN A 485 15.98 -1.92 13.87
C GLN A 485 15.39 -0.52 13.67
N LEU A 486 14.73 -0.26 12.54
CA LEU A 486 14.04 1.02 12.30
C LEU A 486 12.98 1.30 13.37
N VAL A 487 12.08 0.34 13.62
CA VAL A 487 11.01 0.49 14.63
C VAL A 487 11.57 0.78 16.03
N ASN A 488 12.62 0.05 16.42
CA ASN A 488 13.27 0.27 17.72
C ASN A 488 13.91 1.65 17.83
N ILE A 489 14.59 2.13 16.77
CA ILE A 489 15.18 3.47 16.74
C ILE A 489 14.09 4.54 16.86
N LEU A 490 12.98 4.39 16.13
CA LEU A 490 11.87 5.34 16.19
C LEU A 490 11.26 5.41 17.59
N ASN A 491 10.97 4.25 18.20
CA ASN A 491 10.45 4.20 19.57
C ASN A 491 11.43 4.82 20.58
N GLN A 492 12.73 4.60 20.43
CA GLN A 492 13.78 5.19 21.30
C GLN A 492 13.92 6.70 21.10
N ALA A 493 13.71 7.20 19.89
CA ALA A 493 13.79 8.61 19.54
C ALA A 493 12.55 9.43 19.97
N GLY A 494 11.54 8.78 20.57
CA GLY A 494 10.32 9.46 21.00
C GLY A 494 9.28 9.64 19.89
N TYR A 495 9.40 8.90 18.78
CA TYR A 495 8.48 9.01 17.66
C TYR A 495 7.12 8.36 17.93
N VAL A 496 6.06 9.14 17.73
CA VAL A 496 4.66 8.71 17.83
C VAL A 496 4.05 8.69 16.43
N SER A 497 3.65 7.51 15.95
CA SER A 497 3.06 7.38 14.60
C SER A 497 1.70 8.07 14.50
N PRO A 498 1.37 8.78 13.41
CA PRO A 498 0.01 9.26 13.13
C PRO A 498 -1.06 8.15 13.04
N TYR A 499 -0.62 6.90 12.93
CA TYR A 499 -1.47 5.72 12.82
C TYR A 499 -1.48 4.87 14.10
N ILE A 500 -1.08 5.46 15.24
CA ILE A 500 -1.15 4.77 16.55
C ILE A 500 -2.58 4.35 16.87
N GLN A 501 -2.79 3.08 17.18
CA GLN A 501 -4.10 2.56 17.58
C GLN A 501 -4.26 2.49 19.11
#